data_AF-A0A1M5DI08-F1
#
_entry.id   AF-A0A1M5DI08-F1
#
_cell.length_a   1.000
_cell.length_b   1.000
_cell.length_c   1.000
_cell.angle_alpha   90.00
_cell.angle_beta   90.00
_cell.angle_gamma   90.00
#
_symmetry.space_group_name_H-M   'P 1'
#
loop_
_entity.id
_entity.type
_entity.pdbx_description
1 polymer ?
#
loop_
_entity_poly.entity_id
_entity_poly.type
_entity_poly.pdbx_seq_one_letter_code
_entity_poly.pdbx_strand_id
1 'polypeptide(L)'
;MKNLLKTGFSVLFSGLVFVSCEDIEYQTVESIGRIKIDSVKIMKDTMNVNTIQSIKTYSTYPSQCEGFYGYDYIHDSNLQRSVTAYKYRAEGPCALEAHVGTSQINFSPRQKGSYVFKFWNGGTNWISRTIVVE
;
A
#
# COMPACT_ATOMS: atom_id res chain seq x y z
N MET A 1 16.57 66.86 29.23
CA MET A 1 16.41 67.68 28.01
C MET A 1 16.57 66.79 26.79
N LYS A 2 15.52 66.77 25.96
CA LYS A 2 15.51 66.58 24.50
C LYS A 2 15.95 65.22 23.91
N ASN A 3 14.97 64.33 23.87
CA ASN A 3 14.50 63.53 22.72
C ASN A 3 15.22 63.78 21.39
N LEU A 4 15.78 62.73 20.80
CA LEU A 4 15.97 62.59 19.35
C LEU A 4 15.61 61.16 18.91
N LEU A 5 14.31 60.90 18.89
CA LEU A 5 13.70 59.95 17.95
C LEU A 5 13.79 60.58 16.55
N LYS A 6 14.29 59.82 15.56
CA LYS A 6 13.84 59.74 14.15
C LYS A 6 15.00 59.42 13.21
N THR A 7 15.20 58.14 12.96
CA THR A 7 15.74 57.64 11.69
C THR A 7 14.92 56.41 11.31
N GLY A 8 13.85 56.66 10.54
CA GLY A 8 13.28 55.62 9.71
C GLY A 8 14.28 55.29 8.62
N PHE A 9 14.70 54.03 8.56
CA PHE A 9 15.28 53.49 7.34
C PHE A 9 14.92 52.00 7.29
N SER A 10 13.83 51.76 6.57
CA SER A 10 13.48 50.48 5.97
C SER A 10 14.72 49.91 5.28
N VAL A 11 15.39 48.95 5.93
CA VAL A 11 16.52 48.22 5.34
C VAL A 11 16.29 46.75 5.59
N LEU A 12 15.89 46.12 4.50
CA LEU A 12 16.21 44.75 4.14
C LEU A 12 15.72 43.67 5.10
N PHE A 13 14.40 43.47 5.00
CA PHE A 13 13.87 42.14 4.75
C PHE A 13 14.49 41.59 3.44
N SER A 14 15.72 41.08 3.51
CA SER A 14 16.44 40.35 2.46
C SER A 14 17.53 39.52 3.14
N GLY A 15 17.78 38.26 2.83
CA GLY A 15 17.30 37.47 1.71
C GLY A 15 16.65 36.19 2.20
N LEU A 16 15.63 35.82 1.44
CA LEU A 16 15.07 34.49 1.30
C LEU A 16 16.19 33.43 1.39
N VAL A 17 16.07 32.54 2.35
CA VAL A 17 16.78 31.26 2.30
C VAL A 17 16.15 30.50 1.14
N PHE A 18 16.76 30.55 -0.04
CA PHE A 18 16.44 29.63 -1.13
C PHE A 18 16.98 28.26 -0.71
N VAL A 19 16.20 27.55 0.11
CA VAL A 19 16.35 26.10 0.24
C VAL A 19 15.91 25.55 -1.10
N SER A 20 16.88 25.25 -1.97
CA SER A 20 16.63 24.42 -3.14
C SER A 20 16.26 23.04 -2.60
N CYS A 21 14.98 22.70 -2.60
CA CYS A 21 14.60 21.30 -2.59
C CYS A 21 15.17 20.72 -3.89
N GLU A 22 16.20 19.88 -3.77
CA GLU A 22 16.56 18.98 -4.84
C GLU A 22 15.31 18.14 -5.10
N ASP A 23 14.68 18.33 -6.26
CA ASP A 23 13.58 17.48 -6.69
C ASP A 23 14.17 16.08 -6.84
N ILE A 24 14.03 15.27 -5.80
CA ILE A 24 14.30 13.85 -5.88
C ILE A 24 13.43 13.37 -7.04
N GLU A 25 14.07 12.89 -8.10
CA GLU A 25 13.41 12.36 -9.29
C GLU A 25 12.58 11.14 -8.85
N TYR A 26 11.37 11.38 -8.38
CA TYR A 26 10.45 10.32 -8.02
C TYR A 26 10.16 9.57 -9.31
N GLN A 27 10.40 8.26 -9.31
CA GLN A 27 9.94 7.43 -10.41
C GLN A 27 8.43 7.60 -10.53
N THR A 28 7.98 8.27 -11.59
CA THR A 28 6.58 8.62 -11.79
C THR A 28 5.81 7.33 -12.06
N VAL A 29 4.70 7.13 -11.33
CA VAL A 29 3.79 6.01 -11.60
C VAL A 29 3.03 6.32 -12.89
N GLU A 30 3.30 5.56 -13.95
CA GLU A 30 2.64 5.67 -15.25
C GLU A 30 1.24 5.06 -15.22
N SER A 31 1.09 3.93 -14.54
CA SER A 31 -0.20 3.23 -14.50
C SER A 31 -0.34 2.33 -13.27
N ILE A 32 -1.60 2.02 -12.96
CA ILE A 32 -2.00 1.06 -11.93
C ILE A 32 -2.88 0.02 -12.59
N GLY A 33 -2.59 -1.26 -12.33
CA GLY A 33 -3.32 -2.38 -12.91
C GLY A 33 -3.52 -3.50 -11.92
N ARG A 34 -4.56 -4.31 -12.14
CA ARG A 34 -4.79 -5.51 -11.34
C ARG A 34 -3.63 -6.49 -11.56
N ILE A 35 -3.21 -7.14 -10.48
CA ILE A 35 -2.25 -8.24 -10.51
C ILE A 35 -2.87 -9.47 -9.85
N LYS A 36 -2.63 -10.63 -10.45
CA LYS A 36 -3.11 -11.89 -9.90
C LYS A 36 -2.37 -12.20 -8.60
N ILE A 37 -3.10 -12.68 -7.60
CA ILE A 37 -2.51 -13.28 -6.41
C ILE A 37 -2.26 -14.75 -6.73
N ASP A 38 -0.98 -15.11 -6.87
CA ASP A 38 -0.56 -16.47 -7.21
C ASP A 38 -0.76 -17.45 -6.05
N SER A 39 -0.48 -17.00 -4.82
CA SER A 39 -0.68 -17.81 -3.62
C SER A 39 -0.92 -16.98 -2.37
N VAL A 40 -1.47 -17.64 -1.34
CA VAL A 40 -1.83 -17.03 -0.05
C VAL A 40 -1.37 -17.92 1.08
N LYS A 41 -0.70 -17.32 2.08
CA LYS A 41 -0.28 -17.98 3.32
C LYS A 41 -0.94 -17.30 4.52
N ILE A 42 -1.75 -18.08 5.22
CA ILE A 42 -2.37 -17.70 6.50
C ILE A 42 -1.56 -18.40 7.60
N MET A 43 -1.18 -17.66 8.65
CA MET A 43 -0.35 -18.22 9.73
C MET A 43 -1.11 -19.21 10.60
N LYS A 44 -2.37 -18.90 10.92
CA LYS A 44 -3.26 -19.76 11.71
C LYS A 44 -4.66 -19.71 11.10
N ASP A 45 -5.23 -20.88 10.86
CA ASP A 45 -6.62 -21.05 10.45
C ASP A 45 -7.62 -20.70 11.56
N THR A 46 -7.19 -20.67 12.82
CA THR A 46 -7.97 -20.17 13.96
C THR A 46 -7.28 -19.00 14.66
N MET A 47 -8.06 -17.99 15.07
CA MET A 47 -7.61 -16.85 15.86
C MET A 47 -8.67 -16.38 16.86
N ASN A 48 -8.27 -15.61 17.87
CA ASN A 48 -9.21 -14.98 18.80
C ASN A 48 -9.75 -13.67 18.22
N VAL A 49 -11.00 -13.33 18.53
CA VAL A 49 -11.58 -12.02 18.25
C VAL A 49 -10.72 -10.90 18.86
N ASN A 50 -10.68 -9.74 18.21
CA ASN A 50 -9.87 -8.58 18.61
C ASN A 50 -8.34 -8.83 18.66
N THR A 51 -7.85 -9.92 18.04
CA THR A 51 -6.42 -10.12 17.78
C THR A 51 -6.09 -9.81 16.33
N ILE A 52 -4.80 -9.65 16.03
CA ILE A 52 -4.31 -9.39 14.68
C ILE A 52 -3.57 -10.63 14.19
N GLN A 53 -3.87 -11.07 12.96
CA GLN A 53 -3.00 -11.99 12.24
C GLN A 53 -2.69 -11.50 10.83
N SER A 54 -1.52 -11.91 10.34
CA SER A 54 -1.03 -11.56 9.01
C SER A 54 -1.46 -12.60 7.99
N ILE A 55 -2.08 -12.14 6.91
CA ILE A 55 -2.31 -12.91 5.70
C ILE A 55 -1.30 -12.43 4.66
N LYS A 56 -0.39 -13.30 4.23
CA LYS A 56 0.59 -12.98 3.19
C LYS A 56 0.06 -13.40 1.83
N THR A 57 0.16 -12.53 0.84
CA THR A 57 -0.14 -12.84 -0.56
C THR A 57 1.11 -12.70 -1.41
N TYR A 58 1.21 -13.51 -2.45
CA TYR A 58 2.34 -13.54 -3.35
C TYR A 58 1.86 -13.30 -4.77
N SER A 59 2.53 -12.41 -5.50
CA SER A 59 2.20 -12.07 -6.89
C SER A 59 3.49 -11.96 -7.71
N THR A 60 3.45 -12.46 -8.93
CA THR A 60 4.61 -12.46 -9.83
C THR A 60 4.52 -11.31 -10.83
N TYR A 61 5.55 -10.46 -10.88
CA TYR A 61 5.66 -9.32 -11.80
C TYR A 61 7.13 -9.00 -12.10
N PRO A 62 7.45 -8.36 -13.25
CA PRO A 62 8.79 -7.83 -13.52
C PRO A 62 9.28 -6.88 -12.44
N SER A 63 10.54 -7.00 -12.02
CA SER A 63 11.12 -6.09 -11.02
C SER A 63 11.64 -4.78 -11.66
N GLN A 64 12.12 -3.85 -10.81
CA GLN A 64 12.70 -2.53 -11.13
C GLN A 64 11.70 -1.48 -11.64
N CYS A 65 10.65 -1.91 -12.32
CA CYS A 65 9.71 -1.02 -12.98
C CYS A 65 8.26 -1.20 -12.50
N GLU A 66 7.96 -2.33 -11.85
CA GLU A 66 6.65 -2.62 -11.28
C GLU A 66 6.81 -3.00 -9.81
N GLY A 67 5.74 -2.76 -9.05
CA GLY A 67 5.69 -3.10 -7.64
C GLY A 67 4.27 -3.20 -7.13
N PHE A 68 4.12 -3.73 -5.92
CA PHE A 68 2.82 -3.77 -5.26
C PHE A 68 2.34 -2.35 -4.96
N TYR A 69 1.11 -2.04 -5.37
CA TYR A 69 0.48 -0.75 -5.13
C TYR A 69 -0.48 -0.79 -3.95
N GLY A 70 -1.33 -1.82 -3.88
CA GLY A 70 -2.35 -1.90 -2.84
C GLY A 70 -3.34 -3.04 -3.08
N TYR A 71 -4.29 -3.16 -2.15
CA TYR A 71 -5.43 -4.04 -2.31
C TYR A 71 -6.71 -3.24 -2.42
N ASP A 72 -7.62 -3.73 -3.24
CA ASP A 72 -9.05 -3.52 -3.04
C ASP A 72 -9.58 -4.63 -2.12
N TYR A 73 -10.03 -4.25 -0.94
CA TYR A 73 -10.47 -5.14 0.14
C TYR A 73 -11.95 -4.92 0.41
N ILE A 74 -12.79 -5.75 -0.18
CA ILE A 74 -14.25 -5.60 -0.17
C ILE A 74 -14.85 -6.47 0.93
N HIS A 75 -15.75 -5.88 1.69
CA HIS A 75 -16.60 -6.58 2.65
C HIS A 75 -17.90 -7.02 1.98
N ASP A 76 -17.93 -8.21 1.36
CA ASP A 76 -19.12 -8.72 0.67
C ASP A 76 -20.27 -9.03 1.65
N SER A 77 -19.93 -9.40 2.88
CA SER A 77 -20.89 -9.56 3.98
C SER A 77 -20.18 -9.48 5.34
N ASN A 78 -20.88 -9.77 6.43
CA ASN A 78 -20.30 -9.81 7.78
C ASN A 78 -19.06 -10.72 7.87
N LEU A 79 -19.10 -11.88 7.20
CA LEU A 79 -18.07 -12.94 7.29
C LEU A 79 -17.42 -13.27 5.93
N GLN A 80 -17.68 -12.51 4.87
CA GLN A 80 -17.07 -12.73 3.55
C GLN A 80 -16.25 -11.53 3.09
N ARG A 81 -15.06 -11.79 2.56
CA ARG A 81 -14.13 -10.79 2.05
C ARG A 81 -13.67 -11.15 0.65
N SER A 82 -13.67 -10.19 -0.26
CA SER A 82 -13.04 -10.32 -1.57
C SER A 82 -11.84 -9.38 -1.66
N VAL A 83 -10.73 -9.91 -2.14
CA VAL A 83 -9.44 -9.20 -2.17
C VAL A 83 -8.89 -9.23 -3.59
N THR A 84 -8.64 -8.06 -4.16
CA THR A 84 -7.93 -7.90 -5.43
C THR A 84 -6.65 -7.11 -5.19
N ALA A 85 -5.52 -7.61 -5.67
CA ALA A 85 -4.25 -6.87 -5.61
C ALA A 85 -4.06 -5.99 -6.85
N TYR A 86 -3.38 -4.87 -6.66
CA TYR A 86 -2.96 -3.96 -7.71
C TYR A 86 -1.45 -3.77 -7.66
N LYS A 87 -0.87 -3.65 -8.85
CA LYS A 87 0.51 -3.25 -9.05
C LYS A 87 0.56 -1.88 -9.72
N TYR A 88 1.64 -1.15 -9.47
CA TYR A 88 1.98 0.02 -10.26
C TYR A 88 3.00 -0.37 -11.34
N ARG A 89 3.06 0.43 -12.41
CA ARG A 89 4.17 0.52 -13.36
C ARG A 89 4.74 1.93 -13.26
N ALA A 90 6.02 2.06 -12.98
CA ALA A 90 6.75 3.31 -12.98
C ALA A 90 7.57 3.46 -14.26
N GLU A 91 8.02 4.66 -14.60
CA GLU A 91 8.88 4.88 -15.77
C GLU A 91 10.19 4.07 -15.70
N GLY A 92 10.71 3.68 -16.87
CA GLY A 92 12.00 2.98 -17.00
C GLY A 92 11.90 1.49 -17.39
N PRO A 93 13.06 0.83 -17.61
CA PRO A 93 13.12 -0.54 -18.07
C PRO A 93 12.73 -1.53 -16.97
N CYS A 94 12.00 -2.57 -17.36
CA CYS A 94 11.73 -3.71 -16.49
C CYS A 94 12.86 -4.73 -16.57
N ALA A 95 13.16 -5.39 -15.45
CA ALA A 95 13.98 -6.58 -15.48
C ALA A 95 13.29 -7.70 -16.29
N LEU A 96 14.08 -8.48 -17.04
CA LEU A 96 13.59 -9.63 -17.81
C LEU A 96 13.14 -10.78 -16.90
N GLU A 97 13.74 -10.91 -15.72
CA GLU A 97 13.42 -11.96 -14.77
C GLU A 97 12.15 -11.65 -13.98
N ALA A 98 11.30 -12.66 -13.84
CA ALA A 98 10.11 -12.59 -13.03
C ALA A 98 10.48 -12.48 -11.54
N HIS A 99 9.88 -11.52 -10.84
CA HIS A 99 10.04 -11.35 -9.40
C HIS A 99 8.75 -11.74 -8.67
N VAL A 100 8.90 -12.46 -7.56
CA VAL A 100 7.77 -12.79 -6.67
C VAL A 100 7.69 -11.77 -5.55
N GLY A 101 6.78 -10.81 -5.70
CA GLY A 101 6.46 -9.84 -4.67
C GLY A 101 5.69 -10.48 -3.52
N THR A 102 6.01 -10.08 -2.29
CA THR A 102 5.25 -10.45 -1.09
C THR A 102 4.58 -9.21 -0.50
N SER A 103 3.29 -9.34 -0.22
CA SER A 103 2.49 -8.28 0.39
C SER A 103 1.64 -8.86 1.52
N GLN A 104 1.13 -8.00 2.41
CA GLN A 104 0.49 -8.45 3.64
C GLN A 104 -0.80 -7.69 3.94
N ILE A 105 -1.79 -8.42 4.45
CA ILE A 105 -3.02 -7.89 5.04
C ILE A 105 -2.97 -8.20 6.53
N ASN A 106 -3.24 -7.20 7.36
CA ASN A 106 -3.40 -7.37 8.79
C ASN A 106 -4.89 -7.55 9.11
N PHE A 107 -5.30 -8.79 9.35
CA PHE A 107 -6.69 -9.11 9.66
C PHE A 107 -6.96 -8.97 11.16
N SER A 108 -7.95 -8.14 11.51
CA SER A 108 -8.37 -7.86 12.89
C SER A 108 -9.90 -7.91 13.00
N PRO A 109 -10.49 -9.09 13.22
CA PRO A 109 -11.93 -9.26 13.31
C PRO A 109 -12.49 -8.76 14.65
N ARG A 110 -13.67 -8.12 14.60
CA ARG A 110 -14.42 -7.65 15.79
C ARG A 110 -15.60 -8.54 16.17
N GLN A 111 -15.90 -9.55 15.36
CA GLN A 111 -16.95 -10.52 15.62
C GLN A 111 -16.41 -11.93 15.41
N LYS A 112 -16.98 -12.88 16.14
CA LYS A 112 -16.68 -14.31 15.99
C LYS A 112 -17.33 -14.86 14.72
N GLY A 113 -16.81 -15.97 14.22
CA GLY A 113 -17.38 -16.69 13.09
C GLY A 113 -16.33 -17.22 12.12
N SER A 114 -16.81 -17.91 11.09
CA SER A 114 -15.97 -18.46 10.02
C SER A 114 -15.88 -17.45 8.89
N TYR A 115 -14.74 -16.75 8.79
CA TYR A 115 -14.49 -15.77 7.75
C TYR A 115 -13.97 -16.44 6.49
N VAL A 116 -14.64 -16.19 5.37
CA VAL A 116 -14.22 -16.67 4.05
C VAL A 116 -13.59 -15.51 3.27
N PHE A 117 -12.34 -15.70 2.87
CA PHE A 117 -11.61 -14.79 1.99
C PHE A 117 -11.53 -15.37 0.59
N LYS A 118 -11.83 -14.56 -0.42
CA LYS A 118 -11.61 -14.84 -1.83
C LYS A 118 -10.56 -13.88 -2.38
N PHE A 119 -9.43 -14.42 -2.84
CA PHE A 119 -8.33 -13.65 -3.42
C PHE A 119 -8.34 -13.82 -4.94
N TRP A 120 -8.41 -12.72 -5.69
CA TRP A 120 -8.50 -12.78 -7.14
C TRP A 120 -7.20 -13.33 -7.76
N ASN A 121 -7.35 -14.35 -8.62
CA ASN A 121 -6.24 -15.04 -9.28
C ASN A 121 -6.44 -15.07 -10.81
N GLY A 122 -6.73 -13.91 -11.40
CA GLY A 122 -6.86 -13.79 -12.85
C GLY A 122 -8.24 -14.19 -13.39
N GLY A 123 -8.73 -13.46 -14.41
CA GLY A 123 -10.00 -13.74 -15.07
C GLY A 123 -11.17 -13.83 -14.07
N THR A 124 -11.85 -14.98 -14.07
CA THR A 124 -12.95 -15.32 -13.16
C THR A 124 -12.51 -16.19 -11.96
N ASN A 125 -11.22 -16.43 -11.80
CA ASN A 125 -10.67 -17.35 -10.80
C ASN A 125 -10.40 -16.67 -9.46
N TRP A 126 -10.62 -17.41 -8.36
CA TRP A 126 -10.41 -16.97 -7.00
C TRP A 126 -9.78 -18.06 -6.14
N ILE A 127 -8.79 -17.70 -5.30
CA ILE A 127 -8.28 -18.57 -4.23
C ILE A 127 -9.17 -18.35 -3.00
N SER A 128 -9.79 -19.40 -2.50
CA SER A 128 -10.59 -19.32 -1.27
C SER A 128 -9.79 -19.79 -0.05
N ARG A 129 -9.92 -19.07 1.07
CA ARG A 129 -9.36 -19.44 2.37
C ARG A 129 -10.34 -19.11 3.48
N THR A 130 -10.27 -19.89 4.55
CA THR A 130 -11.14 -19.72 5.72
C THR A 130 -10.30 -19.44 6.96
N ILE A 131 -10.77 -18.52 7.80
CA ILE A 131 -10.23 -18.24 9.13
C ILE A 131 -11.38 -18.33 10.14
N VAL A 132 -11.26 -19.20 11.13
CA VAL A 132 -12.19 -19.30 12.26
C VAL A 132 -11.79 -18.29 13.32
N VAL A 133 -12.75 -17.47 13.74
CA VAL A 133 -12.57 -16.45 14.79
C VAL A 133 -13.40 -16.84 16.01
N GLU A 134 -12.72 -17.02 17.14
CA GLU A 134 -13.28 -17.49 18.41
C GLU A 134 -13.26 -16.46 19.53
#